data_AF-A0A1C0TTT7-F1
#
_entry.id   AF-A0A1C0TTT7-F1
#
_cell.length_a   1.000
_cell.length_b   1.000
_cell.length_c   1.000
_cell.angle_alpha   90.00
_cell.angle_beta   90.00
_cell.angle_gamma   90.00
#
_symmetry.space_group_name_H-M   'P 1'
#
loop_
_entity.id
_entity.type
_entity.pdbx_description
1 polymer ?
#
loop_
_entity_poly.entity_id
_entity_poly.type
_entity_poly.pdbx_seq_one_letter_code
_entity_poly.pdbx_strand_id
1 'polypeptide(L)'
;MKCDNFNLNQINLTQIMAMALSASILVTTGCGSSSSDSSSNQVNTNAQADNSSNTTSNNTTNSDNASSTDNSDTNTDSNSGDNSGTDSGDDSGTDSGDDSSNGTAQTEGSTDGVLCDYTYSEFNNSASVQATSNADWSCSGTARQLVANGIPDHATGTFPNQANPNTISEVNVSIAYTLTPTKTDTASTLGGPRGATGYVLNGVKIDANTAGSCDDSGNSCSLVGNTGNWSIEALGQTSFDFGTDDNNAHVQPDGSYHYHGMPEGFIALRSDSQVVMTLIGWAADGFPIYARYGYSDAENAQSELKAMQGSYQLVENVSSNRPSTSVYALGTFAQDWEYVAGSGDLDECNGRFGVTPEFPEGIYHYYATDSYPYFQRCVKGQL
;
A
#
# COMPACT_ATOMS: atom_id res chain seq x y z
N MET A 1 -11.82 6.38 -55.77
CA MET A 1 -10.80 6.66 -56.82
C MET A 1 -10.12 7.97 -56.42
N LYS A 2 -8.83 8.12 -56.20
CA LYS A 2 -7.62 7.29 -56.26
C LYS A 2 -6.75 7.72 -55.07
N CYS A 3 -6.04 6.77 -54.47
CA CYS A 3 -4.95 7.00 -53.52
C CYS A 3 -3.66 7.30 -54.30
N ASP A 4 -2.82 8.17 -53.74
CA ASP A 4 -1.44 8.36 -54.17
C ASP A 4 -0.50 7.50 -53.32
N ASN A 5 0.39 6.78 -54.01
CA ASN A 5 1.51 5.99 -53.49
C ASN A 5 2.77 6.85 -53.46
N PHE A 6 3.66 6.64 -52.49
CA PHE A 6 5.12 6.55 -52.63
C PHE A 6 5.69 6.19 -51.22
N ASN A 7 6.72 5.38 -50.97
CA ASN A 7 7.44 4.30 -51.65
C ASN A 7 8.46 3.80 -50.59
N LEU A 8 8.47 2.51 -50.25
CA LEU A 8 9.43 1.89 -49.34
C LEU A 8 10.23 0.83 -50.10
N ASN A 9 11.53 1.06 -50.22
CA ASN A 9 12.56 0.15 -50.69
C ASN A 9 13.66 0.23 -49.59
N GLN A 10 14.30 -0.83 -49.07
CA GLN A 10 14.60 -2.17 -49.57
C GLN A 10 15.31 -2.99 -48.46
N ILE A 11 15.34 -4.33 -48.64
CA ILE A 11 16.28 -5.35 -48.09
C ILE A 11 15.98 -5.86 -46.66
N ASN A 12 15.89 -7.17 -46.33
CA ASN A 12 16.02 -8.44 -47.06
C ASN A 12 15.32 -9.54 -46.22
N LEU A 13 14.49 -10.38 -46.83
CA LEU A 13 14.00 -11.64 -46.25
C LEU A 13 14.33 -12.78 -47.20
N THR A 14 15.13 -13.75 -46.76
CA THR A 14 15.17 -15.11 -47.35
C THR A 14 15.96 -16.06 -46.44
N GLN A 15 15.27 -16.98 -45.76
CA GLN A 15 15.41 -18.45 -45.89
C GLN A 15 14.55 -19.14 -44.81
N ILE A 16 13.44 -19.79 -45.18
CA ILE A 16 13.23 -21.25 -45.43
C ILE A 16 12.42 -21.86 -44.26
N MET A 17 11.11 -22.06 -44.42
CA MET A 17 10.42 -23.32 -44.85
C MET A 17 10.45 -24.41 -43.75
N ALA A 18 9.42 -24.50 -42.90
CA ALA A 18 8.23 -25.36 -43.02
C ALA A 18 8.45 -26.86 -42.72
N MET A 19 7.76 -27.36 -41.69
CA MET A 19 7.10 -28.68 -41.71
C MET A 19 5.97 -28.69 -40.67
N ALA A 20 4.75 -28.88 -41.15
CA ALA A 20 3.62 -29.37 -40.38
C ALA A 20 3.66 -30.90 -40.38
N LEU A 21 3.25 -31.56 -39.29
CA LEU A 21 2.20 -32.59 -39.36
C LEU A 21 1.72 -33.00 -37.95
N SER A 22 0.42 -33.27 -37.93
CA SER A 22 -0.49 -33.77 -36.91
C SER A 22 -0.10 -35.05 -36.16
N ALA A 23 -0.61 -35.20 -34.93
CA ALA A 23 -1.18 -36.46 -34.44
C ALA A 23 -2.26 -36.21 -33.38
N SER A 24 -3.51 -36.36 -33.77
CA SER A 24 -4.64 -36.60 -32.87
C SER A 24 -4.58 -38.06 -32.41
N ILE A 25 -4.69 -38.32 -31.10
CA ILE A 25 -5.05 -39.63 -30.57
C ILE A 25 -6.31 -39.47 -29.72
N LEU A 26 -7.35 -40.12 -30.24
CA LEU A 26 -8.63 -40.41 -29.62
C LEU A 26 -8.47 -41.73 -28.84
N VAL A 27 -8.84 -41.78 -27.55
CA VAL A 27 -9.16 -43.04 -26.87
C VAL A 27 -10.50 -42.89 -26.16
N THR A 28 -11.47 -43.68 -26.60
CA THR A 28 -12.80 -43.80 -26.02
C THR A 28 -12.88 -45.02 -25.07
N THR A 29 -13.61 -44.79 -23.97
CA THR A 29 -14.50 -45.71 -23.22
C THR A 29 -13.95 -46.94 -22.49
N GLY A 30 -14.17 -46.94 -21.17
CA GLY A 30 -14.34 -48.12 -20.33
C GLY A 30 -15.31 -47.80 -19.19
N CYS A 31 -16.50 -48.40 -19.23
CA CYS A 31 -17.63 -48.27 -18.32
C CYS A 31 -17.41 -49.10 -17.03
N GLY A 32 -17.90 -48.63 -15.88
CA GLY A 32 -17.91 -49.39 -14.63
C GLY A 32 -18.66 -48.67 -13.52
N SER A 33 -19.93 -49.02 -13.34
CA SER A 33 -20.92 -48.42 -12.44
C SER A 33 -20.86 -48.92 -10.98
N SER A 34 -21.61 -48.22 -10.13
CA SER A 34 -22.15 -48.55 -8.78
C SER A 34 -21.19 -48.36 -7.59
N SER A 35 -21.58 -47.77 -6.45
CA SER A 35 -22.89 -47.33 -5.91
C SER A 35 -22.65 -46.57 -4.58
N SER A 36 -23.55 -45.61 -4.25
CA SER A 36 -24.00 -45.12 -2.90
C SER A 36 -22.94 -44.92 -1.79
N ASP A 37 -22.80 -43.78 -1.10
CA ASP A 37 -23.80 -43.21 -0.19
C ASP A 37 -23.36 -41.85 0.39
N SER A 38 -24.30 -40.91 0.42
CA SER A 38 -24.77 -40.09 1.55
C SER A 38 -23.80 -39.63 2.67
N SER A 39 -23.56 -38.31 2.66
CA SER A 39 -23.85 -37.35 3.75
C SER A 39 -23.17 -37.43 5.13
N SER A 40 -22.79 -36.22 5.58
CA SER A 40 -22.59 -35.71 6.95
C SER A 40 -21.21 -35.90 7.60
N ASN A 41 -20.39 -34.86 7.50
CA ASN A 41 -19.28 -34.62 8.43
C ASN A 41 -19.80 -33.70 9.54
N GLN A 42 -19.93 -34.24 10.75
CA GLN A 42 -20.26 -33.45 11.94
C GLN A 42 -19.01 -32.79 12.50
N VAL A 43 -19.15 -31.49 12.75
CA VAL A 43 -18.26 -30.66 13.56
C VAL A 43 -18.26 -31.20 14.99
N ASN A 44 -17.08 -31.43 15.56
CA ASN A 44 -16.93 -31.58 17.00
C ASN A 44 -15.84 -30.61 17.50
N THR A 45 -16.30 -29.54 18.13
CA THR A 45 -15.49 -28.54 18.82
C THR A 45 -15.22 -29.03 20.24
N ASN A 46 -13.94 -29.22 20.59
CA ASN A 46 -13.53 -29.32 21.99
C ASN A 46 -12.85 -28.01 22.38
N ALA A 47 -13.57 -27.22 23.18
CA ALA A 47 -13.02 -26.08 23.89
C ALA A 47 -12.44 -26.57 25.23
N GLN A 48 -11.19 -26.23 25.51
CA GLN A 48 -10.64 -26.21 26.86
C GLN A 48 -10.30 -24.78 27.24
N ALA A 49 -10.81 -24.41 28.41
CA ALA A 49 -10.67 -23.13 29.06
C ALA A 49 -9.26 -22.92 29.62
N ASP A 50 -8.85 -21.65 29.71
CA ASP A 50 -8.13 -21.20 30.89
C ASP A 50 -8.41 -19.73 31.21
N ASN A 51 -8.28 -19.45 32.50
CA ASN A 51 -8.92 -18.42 33.32
C ASN A 51 -7.94 -17.28 33.64
N SER A 52 -8.42 -16.02 33.72
CA SER A 52 -7.97 -15.03 34.73
C SER A 52 -8.66 -13.67 34.59
N SER A 53 -9.56 -13.42 35.54
CA SER A 53 -9.87 -12.16 36.27
C SER A 53 -9.33 -10.80 35.78
N ASN A 54 -10.21 -9.79 35.71
CA ASN A 54 -10.11 -8.64 36.63
C ASN A 54 -11.46 -7.93 36.86
N THR A 55 -11.50 -7.24 38.00
CA THR A 55 -12.60 -6.78 38.85
C THR A 55 -13.50 -5.65 38.31
N THR A 56 -14.79 -5.78 38.64
CA THR A 56 -15.82 -4.72 38.60
C THR A 56 -15.82 -3.95 39.93
N SER A 57 -16.00 -2.63 39.88
CA SER A 57 -16.52 -1.85 41.00
C SER A 57 -17.61 -0.91 40.49
N ASN A 58 -18.85 -1.23 40.84
CA ASN A 58 -20.01 -0.35 40.76
C ASN A 58 -20.10 0.46 42.05
N ASN A 59 -20.45 1.75 41.95
CA ASN A 59 -21.32 2.35 42.95
C ASN A 59 -22.21 3.44 42.32
N THR A 60 -23.50 3.16 42.33
CA THR A 60 -24.64 4.06 42.07
C THR A 60 -24.94 4.94 43.27
N THR A 61 -25.42 6.17 43.04
CA THR A 61 -26.53 6.76 43.82
C THR A 61 -27.23 7.90 43.06
N ASN A 62 -28.57 7.84 43.10
CA ASN A 62 -29.63 8.77 42.65
C ASN A 62 -29.50 10.22 43.17
N SER A 63 -30.08 11.21 42.46
CA SER A 63 -31.48 11.69 42.68
C SER A 63 -31.77 13.03 42.02
N ASP A 64 -33.04 13.20 41.63
CA ASP A 64 -33.73 14.32 41.01
C ASP A 64 -33.61 15.69 41.73
N ASN A 65 -33.78 16.81 41.00
CA ASN A 65 -34.88 17.77 41.20
C ASN A 65 -34.89 18.90 40.14
N ALA A 66 -36.09 19.41 39.85
CA ALA A 66 -36.43 20.42 38.84
C ALA A 66 -36.58 21.86 39.39
N SER A 67 -36.84 22.81 38.47
CA SER A 67 -37.43 24.16 38.66
C SER A 67 -36.46 25.26 39.11
N SER A 68 -36.45 26.51 38.65
CA SER A 68 -37.25 27.35 37.71
C SER A 68 -36.61 28.75 37.63
N THR A 69 -36.90 29.51 36.56
CA THR A 69 -37.07 31.00 36.48
C THR A 69 -35.91 31.90 36.97
N ASP A 70 -35.54 33.03 36.37
CA ASP A 70 -36.40 34.09 35.84
C ASP A 70 -35.58 35.09 34.99
N ASN A 71 -36.34 35.90 34.29
CA ASN A 71 -36.09 36.94 33.31
C ASN A 71 -35.34 38.19 33.83
N SER A 72 -34.60 38.90 32.96
CA SER A 72 -34.67 40.37 32.88
C SER A 72 -33.87 40.95 31.70
N ASP A 73 -34.61 41.59 30.80
CA ASP A 73 -34.21 42.55 29.78
C ASP A 73 -33.36 43.72 30.33
N THR A 74 -32.54 44.32 29.47
CA THR A 74 -32.63 45.77 29.21
C THR A 74 -32.20 46.12 27.80
N ASN A 75 -33.13 46.78 27.13
CA ASN A 75 -33.09 47.41 25.82
C ASN A 75 -32.45 48.81 25.91
N THR A 76 -31.72 49.24 24.88
CA THR A 76 -31.64 50.66 24.49
C THR A 76 -31.51 50.78 22.98
N ASP A 77 -32.63 51.13 22.36
CA ASP A 77 -32.74 51.73 21.04
C ASP A 77 -31.98 53.05 20.93
N SER A 78 -31.44 53.33 19.76
CA SER A 78 -31.61 54.65 19.11
C SER A 78 -31.53 54.52 17.60
N ASN A 79 -32.54 55.12 17.01
CA ASN A 79 -33.15 54.91 15.70
C ASN A 79 -32.55 55.82 14.61
N SER A 80 -32.93 55.48 13.37
CA SER A 80 -33.04 56.32 12.16
C SER A 80 -31.80 56.35 11.25
N GLY A 81 -31.88 56.01 9.96
CA GLY A 81 -33.02 55.58 9.15
C GLY A 81 -32.65 55.53 7.66
N ASP A 82 -33.27 54.60 6.94
CA ASP A 82 -33.83 54.70 5.56
C ASP A 82 -32.88 55.09 4.39
N ASN A 83 -32.86 54.50 3.19
CA ASN A 83 -33.73 53.52 2.51
C ASN A 83 -33.03 53.04 1.21
N SER A 84 -33.35 51.81 0.78
CA SER A 84 -33.43 51.28 -0.62
C SER A 84 -32.23 51.43 -1.58
N GLY A 85 -31.78 50.41 -2.32
CA GLY A 85 -32.30 49.05 -2.52
C GLY A 85 -31.42 48.28 -3.53
N THR A 86 -31.41 46.95 -3.36
CA THR A 86 -31.31 45.87 -4.36
C THR A 86 -30.32 46.02 -5.52
N ASP A 87 -29.28 45.18 -5.56
CA ASP A 87 -29.30 43.96 -6.39
C ASP A 87 -28.22 42.97 -5.93
N SER A 88 -28.57 41.70 -6.04
CA SER A 88 -27.87 40.52 -5.54
C SER A 88 -26.67 40.16 -6.41
N GLY A 89 -25.58 39.76 -5.74
CA GLY A 89 -24.39 39.18 -6.36
C GLY A 89 -23.63 38.43 -5.28
N ASP A 90 -24.28 37.37 -4.79
CA ASP A 90 -23.68 36.32 -3.98
C ASP A 90 -22.58 35.66 -4.82
N ASP A 91 -21.33 36.07 -4.57
CA ASP A 91 -20.15 35.34 -5.02
C ASP A 91 -19.52 34.66 -3.80
N SER A 92 -20.33 33.82 -3.15
CA SER A 92 -19.82 32.65 -2.44
C SER A 92 -19.40 31.62 -3.48
N GLY A 93 -18.34 31.95 -4.23
CA GLY A 93 -17.54 30.96 -4.92
C GLY A 93 -16.93 30.04 -3.87
N THR A 94 -17.63 28.96 -3.54
CA THR A 94 -16.97 27.71 -3.18
C THR A 94 -16.07 27.36 -4.35
N ASP A 95 -14.83 27.82 -4.26
CA ASP A 95 -13.73 27.25 -5.02
C ASP A 95 -13.61 25.80 -4.55
N SER A 96 -14.41 24.92 -5.15
CA SER A 96 -14.02 23.53 -5.32
C SER A 96 -12.87 23.54 -6.32
N GLY A 97 -11.74 24.10 -5.86
CA GLY A 97 -10.49 24.04 -6.55
C GLY A 97 -10.13 22.58 -6.61
N ASP A 98 -10.22 22.04 -7.81
CA ASP A 98 -9.41 20.92 -8.27
C ASP A 98 -7.93 21.35 -8.16
N ASP A 99 -7.46 21.56 -6.92
CA ASP A 99 -6.06 21.82 -6.65
C ASP A 99 -5.38 20.45 -6.67
N SER A 100 -4.94 20.08 -7.86
CA SER A 100 -4.03 18.95 -8.10
C SER A 100 -2.71 19.04 -7.30
N SER A 101 -2.48 20.12 -6.56
CA SER A 101 -1.34 20.27 -5.66
C SER A 101 -1.50 19.41 -4.40
N ASN A 102 -0.42 18.70 -4.03
CA ASN A 102 -0.33 18.00 -2.75
C ASN A 102 -0.21 18.97 -1.55
N GLY A 103 -0.19 20.29 -1.80
CA GLY A 103 0.21 21.30 -0.82
C GLY A 103 1.74 21.37 -0.68
N THR A 104 2.19 22.29 0.16
CA THR A 104 3.60 22.44 0.53
C THR A 104 3.70 22.46 2.03
N ALA A 105 4.77 21.88 2.58
CA ALA A 105 5.01 21.90 4.02
C ALA A 105 5.06 23.34 4.54
N GLN A 106 4.26 23.63 5.57
CA GLN A 106 4.18 24.98 6.14
C GLN A 106 5.34 25.29 7.10
N THR A 107 6.05 24.27 7.56
CA THR A 107 7.14 24.39 8.51
C THR A 107 8.21 23.34 8.19
N GLU A 108 9.47 23.75 8.23
CA GLU A 108 10.62 22.85 8.02
C GLU A 108 10.58 21.65 8.98
N GLY A 109 10.78 20.45 8.45
CA GLY A 109 10.72 19.20 9.22
C GLY A 109 9.31 18.77 9.66
N SER A 110 8.27 19.53 9.33
CA SER A 110 6.87 19.17 9.52
C SER A 110 6.24 18.68 8.21
N THR A 111 5.33 17.73 8.30
CA THR A 111 4.47 17.27 7.21
C THR A 111 3.09 17.91 7.22
N ASP A 112 2.87 18.85 8.14
CA ASP A 112 1.64 19.66 8.21
C ASP A 112 1.46 20.53 6.95
N GLY A 113 0.21 20.62 6.50
CA GLY A 113 -0.20 21.27 5.25
C GLY A 113 -0.01 20.47 3.96
N VAL A 114 0.64 19.30 4.00
CA VAL A 114 0.78 18.41 2.83
C VAL A 114 -0.29 17.32 2.87
N LEU A 115 -1.24 17.33 1.94
CA LEU A 115 -2.35 16.37 1.88
C LEU A 115 -3.07 16.19 3.23
N CYS A 116 -3.27 17.30 3.96
CA CYS A 116 -3.95 17.30 5.26
C CYS A 116 -5.47 17.25 5.14
N ASP A 117 -6.03 17.44 3.95
CA ASP A 117 -7.45 17.37 3.66
C ASP A 117 -7.71 16.42 2.47
N TYR A 118 -6.90 15.36 2.35
CA TYR A 118 -7.05 14.40 1.26
C TYR A 118 -8.19 13.43 1.57
N THR A 119 -9.26 13.49 0.79
CA THR A 119 -10.40 12.57 0.88
C THR A 119 -10.66 11.92 -0.47
N TYR A 120 -10.93 10.61 -0.46
CA TYR A 120 -11.36 9.84 -1.62
C TYR A 120 -12.54 8.96 -1.25
N SER A 121 -13.58 8.93 -2.08
CA SER A 121 -14.75 8.08 -1.88
C SER A 121 -15.44 7.78 -3.22
N GLU A 122 -15.02 6.71 -3.89
CA GLU A 122 -15.59 6.32 -5.19
C GLU A 122 -15.78 4.80 -5.31
N PHE A 123 -16.73 4.40 -6.15
CA PHE A 123 -17.01 2.98 -6.37
C PHE A 123 -15.95 2.33 -7.27
N ASN A 124 -15.24 1.33 -6.74
CA ASN A 124 -14.33 0.50 -7.51
C ASN A 124 -15.11 -0.66 -8.16
N ASN A 125 -15.30 -0.56 -9.48
CA ASN A 125 -16.03 -1.53 -10.29
C ASN A 125 -15.18 -2.71 -10.80
N SER A 126 -13.96 -2.89 -10.25
CA SER A 126 -13.17 -4.08 -10.52
C SER A 126 -13.93 -5.31 -10.06
N ALA A 127 -13.92 -6.37 -10.86
CA ALA A 127 -14.72 -7.57 -10.64
C ALA A 127 -14.49 -8.20 -9.25
N SER A 128 -13.28 -8.08 -8.71
CA SER A 128 -12.91 -8.62 -7.39
C SER A 128 -13.08 -7.65 -6.23
N VAL A 129 -13.50 -6.40 -6.48
CA VAL A 129 -13.72 -5.38 -5.45
C VAL A 129 -15.20 -5.09 -5.27
N GLN A 130 -15.86 -4.53 -6.31
CA GLN A 130 -17.30 -4.23 -6.30
C GLN A 130 -17.79 -3.49 -5.02
N ALA A 131 -16.98 -2.56 -4.52
CA ALA A 131 -17.22 -1.80 -3.29
C ALA A 131 -16.73 -0.36 -3.43
N THR A 132 -17.22 0.54 -2.58
CA THR A 132 -16.69 1.91 -2.51
C THR A 132 -15.34 1.89 -1.84
N SER A 133 -14.30 2.42 -2.48
CA SER A 133 -13.04 2.73 -1.83
C SER A 133 -13.19 4.05 -1.10
N ASN A 134 -12.83 4.06 0.19
CA ASN A 134 -12.93 5.24 1.03
C ASN A 134 -11.62 5.44 1.81
N ALA A 135 -11.05 6.63 1.71
CA ALA A 135 -9.91 7.07 2.49
C ALA A 135 -10.03 8.56 2.83
N ASP A 136 -9.94 8.88 4.11
CA ASP A 136 -9.94 10.24 4.64
C ASP A 136 -8.67 10.47 5.45
N TRP A 137 -7.79 11.33 4.94
CA TRP A 137 -6.59 11.80 5.61
C TRP A 137 -6.83 13.20 6.14
N SER A 138 -6.68 13.37 7.45
CA SER A 138 -6.86 14.66 8.13
C SER A 138 -5.66 15.02 9.01
N CYS A 139 -5.34 16.30 9.15
CA CYS A 139 -4.35 16.77 10.13
C CYS A 139 -5.05 17.44 11.31
N SER A 140 -4.70 17.03 12.54
CA SER A 140 -5.24 17.64 13.75
C SER A 140 -4.17 17.72 14.84
N GLY A 141 -3.91 18.93 15.31
CA GLY A 141 -2.92 19.19 16.35
C GLY A 141 -1.51 18.78 15.91
N THR A 142 -1.04 17.62 16.37
CA THR A 142 0.29 17.08 16.06
C THR A 142 0.26 15.79 15.25
N ALA A 143 -0.94 15.35 14.83
CA ALA A 143 -1.14 14.06 14.20
C ALA A 143 -1.80 14.17 12.83
N ARG A 144 -1.29 13.38 11.89
CA ARG A 144 -1.94 12.98 10.64
C ARG A 144 -2.77 11.74 10.92
N GLN A 145 -4.07 11.83 10.73
CA GLN A 145 -5.02 10.75 10.92
C GLN A 145 -5.44 10.17 9.57
N LEU A 146 -5.73 8.88 9.55
CA LEU A 146 -6.38 8.20 8.43
C LEU A 146 -7.59 7.46 8.97
N VAL A 147 -8.74 7.62 8.33
CA VAL A 147 -9.90 6.74 8.45
C VAL A 147 -10.22 6.18 7.07
N ALA A 148 -10.17 4.86 6.91
CA ALA A 148 -10.39 4.22 5.62
C ALA A 148 -11.03 2.82 5.78
N ASN A 149 -11.45 2.23 4.66
CA ASN A 149 -12.01 0.87 4.62
C ASN A 149 -11.09 -0.17 3.95
N GLY A 150 -9.84 0.19 3.63
CA GLY A 150 -8.84 -0.74 3.09
C GLY A 150 -9.15 -1.28 1.69
N ILE A 151 -10.12 -0.68 0.99
CA ILE A 151 -10.48 -1.04 -0.38
C ILE A 151 -9.62 -0.22 -1.35
N PRO A 152 -8.93 -0.83 -2.33
CA PRO A 152 -8.15 -0.08 -3.32
C PRO A 152 -9.04 0.77 -4.22
N ASP A 153 -8.50 1.89 -4.70
CA ASP A 153 -9.12 2.86 -5.61
C ASP A 153 -8.76 2.62 -7.09
N HIS A 154 -8.00 1.57 -7.37
CA HIS A 154 -7.53 1.22 -8.71
C HIS A 154 -7.99 -0.19 -9.11
N ALA A 155 -7.79 -0.52 -10.39
CA ALA A 155 -8.06 -1.87 -10.89
C ALA A 155 -7.20 -2.92 -10.17
N THR A 156 -7.81 -4.01 -9.72
CA THR A 156 -7.12 -5.14 -9.10
C THR A 156 -7.09 -6.37 -10.02
N GLY A 157 -6.23 -7.32 -9.68
CA GLY A 157 -6.30 -8.66 -10.26
C GLY A 157 -7.56 -9.42 -9.87
N THR A 158 -7.67 -10.66 -10.36
CA THR A 158 -8.76 -11.54 -9.96
C THR A 158 -8.46 -12.19 -8.60
N PHE A 159 -9.34 -11.95 -7.65
CA PHE A 159 -9.38 -12.58 -6.33
C PHE A 159 -10.79 -13.14 -6.05
N PRO A 160 -10.91 -14.36 -5.49
CA PRO A 160 -9.82 -15.30 -5.25
C PRO A 160 -9.22 -15.84 -6.56
N ASN A 161 -7.96 -16.27 -6.52
CA ASN A 161 -7.26 -16.97 -7.59
C ASN A 161 -6.64 -18.29 -7.09
N GLN A 162 -5.95 -19.02 -7.98
CA GLN A 162 -5.40 -20.35 -7.67
C GLN A 162 -4.38 -20.34 -6.53
N ALA A 163 -3.58 -19.27 -6.42
CA ALA A 163 -2.52 -19.14 -5.42
C ALA A 163 -2.95 -18.33 -4.19
N ASN A 164 -4.02 -17.53 -4.31
CA ASN A 164 -4.62 -16.77 -3.22
C ASN A 164 -6.15 -17.01 -3.15
N PRO A 165 -6.64 -17.84 -2.22
CA PRO A 165 -8.05 -18.22 -2.15
C PRO A 165 -8.95 -17.19 -1.46
N ASN A 166 -8.43 -16.01 -1.11
CA ASN A 166 -9.14 -15.02 -0.31
C ASN A 166 -9.86 -13.99 -1.20
N THR A 167 -10.93 -13.40 -0.69
CA THR A 167 -11.73 -12.38 -1.38
C THR A 167 -11.49 -11.02 -0.72
N ILE A 168 -11.35 -9.96 -1.52
CA ILE A 168 -11.22 -8.59 -1.00
C ILE A 168 -12.49 -8.23 -0.22
N SER A 169 -12.33 -7.69 0.99
CA SER A 169 -13.41 -7.12 1.76
C SER A 169 -12.97 -5.89 2.53
N GLU A 170 -13.93 -5.07 2.95
CA GLU A 170 -13.64 -3.90 3.77
C GLU A 170 -12.98 -4.30 5.08
N VAL A 171 -11.95 -3.55 5.45
CA VAL A 171 -11.30 -3.62 6.76
C VAL A 171 -11.18 -2.21 7.32
N ASN A 172 -11.61 -2.03 8.57
CA ASN A 172 -11.52 -0.72 9.21
C ASN A 172 -10.06 -0.33 9.42
N VAL A 173 -9.65 0.79 8.84
CA VAL A 173 -8.35 1.40 9.04
C VAL A 173 -8.53 2.68 9.82
N SER A 174 -7.85 2.79 10.96
CA SER A 174 -7.77 4.00 11.76
C SER A 174 -6.36 4.12 12.33
N ILE A 175 -5.60 5.11 11.85
CA ILE A 175 -4.25 5.37 12.33
C ILE A 175 -4.05 6.85 12.67
N ALA A 176 -3.01 7.12 13.44
CA ALA A 176 -2.51 8.47 13.72
C ALA A 176 -0.98 8.44 13.69
N TYR A 177 -0.37 9.22 12.80
CA TYR A 177 1.08 9.39 12.65
C TYR A 177 1.49 10.81 13.02
N THR A 178 2.72 11.00 13.50
CA THR A 178 3.23 12.34 13.84
C THR A 178 3.31 13.24 12.60
N LEU A 179 2.94 14.52 12.75
CA LEU A 179 3.19 15.55 11.73
C LEU A 179 4.61 16.09 11.79
N THR A 180 5.37 15.81 12.85
CA THR A 180 6.74 16.30 13.02
C THR A 180 7.70 15.12 13.16
N PRO A 181 7.91 14.35 12.07
CA PRO A 181 8.75 13.16 12.14
C PRO A 181 10.21 13.53 12.44
N THR A 182 10.82 12.81 13.37
CA THR A 182 12.22 13.03 13.76
C THR A 182 13.06 11.83 13.33
N LYS A 183 13.99 12.04 12.39
CA LYS A 183 14.88 10.98 11.92
C LYS A 183 15.86 10.58 13.03
N THR A 184 16.10 9.28 13.16
CA THR A 184 17.08 8.67 14.05
C THR A 184 18.12 7.90 13.26
N ASP A 185 19.22 7.54 13.92
CA ASP A 185 20.25 6.66 13.34
C ASP A 185 19.88 5.17 13.43
N THR A 186 18.77 4.82 14.10
CA THR A 186 18.35 3.43 14.32
C THR A 186 17.26 3.04 13.34
N ALA A 187 17.47 1.92 12.64
CA ALA A 187 16.43 1.27 11.85
C ALA A 187 15.52 0.42 12.75
N SER A 188 14.22 0.68 12.73
CA SER A 188 13.18 -0.08 13.45
C SER A 188 12.36 -0.91 12.47
N THR A 189 12.49 -2.25 12.52
CA THR A 189 11.73 -3.15 11.64
C THR A 189 10.24 -3.13 11.96
N LEU A 190 9.42 -2.96 10.94
CA LEU A 190 7.95 -3.09 10.98
C LEU A 190 7.48 -4.17 9.98
N GLY A 191 6.18 -4.32 9.83
CA GLY A 191 5.53 -5.34 9.00
C GLY A 191 4.97 -6.52 9.81
N GLY A 192 3.99 -7.18 9.23
CA GLY A 192 3.23 -8.28 9.85
C GLY A 192 2.81 -7.97 11.29
N PRO A 193 3.18 -8.81 12.29
CA PRO A 193 2.74 -8.64 13.68
C PRO A 193 3.32 -7.40 14.38
N ARG A 194 4.26 -6.67 13.77
CA ARG A 194 4.81 -5.40 14.30
C ARG A 194 4.01 -4.17 13.86
N GLY A 195 2.96 -4.35 13.06
CA GLY A 195 2.17 -3.27 12.48
C GLY A 195 2.63 -2.92 11.06
N ALA A 196 1.75 -2.29 10.29
CA ALA A 196 2.06 -1.86 8.93
C ALA A 196 3.23 -0.85 8.92
N THR A 197 4.08 -0.90 7.89
CA THR A 197 5.18 0.05 7.77
C THR A 197 4.70 1.44 7.32
N GLY A 198 3.50 1.49 6.75
CA GLY A 198 2.81 2.70 6.33
C GLY A 198 1.51 2.36 5.61
N TYR A 199 0.82 3.40 5.18
CA TYR A 199 -0.38 3.27 4.35
C TYR A 199 -0.21 4.11 3.09
N VAL A 200 -0.64 3.55 1.96
CA VAL A 200 -0.84 4.29 0.72
C VAL A 200 -2.04 5.21 0.93
N LEU A 201 -2.10 6.34 0.22
CA LEU A 201 -3.13 7.36 0.44
C LEU A 201 -4.56 6.84 0.19
N ASN A 202 -4.73 5.78 -0.60
CA ASN A 202 -6.02 5.08 -0.77
C ASN A 202 -6.45 4.24 0.46
N GLY A 203 -5.68 4.25 1.54
CA GLY A 203 -5.98 3.55 2.79
C GLY A 203 -5.58 2.07 2.81
N VAL A 204 -4.94 1.55 1.76
CA VAL A 204 -4.41 0.18 1.72
C VAL A 204 -3.04 0.11 2.44
N LYS A 205 -2.87 -0.91 3.28
CA LYS A 205 -1.66 -1.09 4.10
C LYS A 205 -0.47 -1.56 3.26
N ILE A 206 0.73 -1.13 3.66
CA ILE A 206 2.00 -1.63 3.15
C ILE A 206 2.49 -2.73 4.09
N ASP A 207 2.66 -3.94 3.56
CA ASP A 207 3.18 -5.10 4.28
C ASP A 207 4.11 -5.90 3.35
N ALA A 208 5.33 -5.39 3.17
CA ALA A 208 6.30 -5.94 2.22
C ALA A 208 6.77 -7.36 2.58
N ASN A 209 6.82 -7.68 3.88
CA ASN A 209 7.28 -8.97 4.38
C ASN A 209 6.20 -10.05 4.22
N THR A 210 6.61 -11.31 4.22
CA THR A 210 5.67 -12.44 4.21
C THR A 210 5.78 -13.24 5.52
N ALA A 211 4.74 -14.01 5.82
CA ALA A 211 4.81 -15.08 6.82
C ALA A 211 5.27 -16.41 6.20
N GLY A 212 5.71 -16.41 4.94
CA GLY A 212 6.20 -17.59 4.25
C GLY A 212 7.63 -17.91 4.67
N SER A 213 7.92 -19.19 4.87
CA SER A 213 9.26 -19.64 5.26
C SER A 213 9.55 -21.08 4.87
N CYS A 214 10.83 -21.40 4.68
CA CYS A 214 11.36 -22.76 4.56
C CYS A 214 12.31 -23.09 5.71
N ASP A 215 12.39 -24.37 6.05
CA ASP A 215 13.47 -24.93 6.87
C ASP A 215 14.81 -24.93 6.11
N ASP A 216 15.90 -25.23 6.79
CA ASP A 216 17.26 -25.27 6.21
C ASP A 216 17.39 -26.31 5.09
N SER A 217 16.54 -27.35 5.08
CA SER A 217 16.55 -28.37 4.04
C SER A 217 15.87 -27.92 2.74
N GLY A 218 14.97 -26.93 2.82
CA GLY A 218 14.12 -26.50 1.71
C GLY A 218 13.01 -27.49 1.36
N ASN A 219 12.86 -28.60 2.10
CA ASN A 219 11.81 -29.60 1.83
C ASN A 219 10.53 -29.33 2.62
N SER A 220 10.61 -28.48 3.66
CA SER A 220 9.47 -28.07 4.46
C SER A 220 9.27 -26.57 4.35
N CYS A 221 8.49 -26.16 3.35
CA CYS A 221 8.13 -24.77 3.09
C CYS A 221 6.64 -24.55 3.33
N SER A 222 6.30 -23.39 3.88
CA SER A 222 4.92 -22.91 4.06
C SER A 222 4.87 -21.45 3.66
N LEU A 223 3.81 -21.01 2.97
CA LEU A 223 3.59 -19.59 2.66
C LEU A 223 3.00 -18.79 3.84
N VAL A 224 2.76 -19.46 4.97
CA VAL A 224 2.20 -18.89 6.20
C VAL A 224 2.90 -19.43 7.45
N GLY A 225 2.76 -18.71 8.56
CA GLY A 225 3.12 -19.18 9.90
C GLY A 225 4.57 -18.94 10.31
N ASN A 226 5.46 -18.57 9.39
CA ASN A 226 6.84 -18.16 9.66
C ASN A 226 7.59 -19.14 10.60
N THR A 227 7.58 -20.42 10.25
CA THR A 227 8.11 -21.52 11.08
C THR A 227 9.55 -21.92 10.74
N GLY A 228 10.07 -21.48 9.60
CA GLY A 228 11.41 -21.77 9.11
C GLY A 228 12.39 -20.61 9.25
N ASN A 229 13.67 -20.87 9.00
CA ASN A 229 14.74 -19.87 9.09
C ASN A 229 14.87 -18.98 7.84
N TRP A 230 14.27 -19.41 6.73
CA TRP A 230 14.42 -18.78 5.42
C TRP A 230 13.09 -18.17 5.00
N SER A 231 12.96 -16.84 5.12
CA SER A 231 11.72 -16.11 4.86
C SER A 231 11.54 -15.92 3.36
N ILE A 232 10.40 -16.34 2.80
CA ILE A 232 10.16 -16.33 1.35
C ILE A 232 9.74 -14.93 0.90
N GLU A 233 10.31 -14.46 -0.20
CA GLU A 233 9.91 -13.21 -0.84
C GLU A 233 8.62 -13.37 -1.66
N ALA A 234 7.69 -12.43 -1.50
CA ALA A 234 6.46 -12.42 -2.29
C ALA A 234 6.72 -12.07 -3.77
N LEU A 235 7.76 -11.29 -4.03
CA LEU A 235 8.09 -10.72 -5.34
C LEU A 235 9.53 -11.07 -5.73
N GLY A 236 9.84 -10.98 -7.03
CA GLY A 236 11.20 -11.14 -7.53
C GLY A 236 11.73 -12.57 -7.60
N GLN A 237 10.90 -13.57 -7.29
CA GLN A 237 11.23 -15.00 -7.34
C GLN A 237 10.11 -15.80 -8.02
N THR A 238 10.42 -17.00 -8.50
CA THR A 238 9.48 -17.85 -9.28
C THR A 238 9.22 -19.22 -8.65
N SER A 239 9.73 -19.46 -7.45
CA SER A 239 9.65 -20.75 -6.75
C SER A 239 8.36 -20.91 -5.94
N PHE A 240 7.81 -19.80 -5.47
CA PHE A 240 6.61 -19.75 -4.65
C PHE A 240 5.65 -18.71 -5.23
N ASP A 241 4.36 -19.04 -5.28
CA ASP A 241 3.33 -18.15 -5.81
C ASP A 241 2.43 -17.67 -4.66
N PHE A 242 2.46 -16.37 -4.38
CA PHE A 242 1.60 -15.73 -3.37
C PHE A 242 0.27 -15.24 -3.98
N GLY A 243 0.06 -15.43 -5.28
CA GLY A 243 -1.13 -14.99 -6.00
C GLY A 243 -1.25 -13.48 -6.09
N THR A 244 -0.12 -12.77 -6.15
CA THR A 244 -0.08 -11.31 -6.30
C THR A 244 -0.63 -10.88 -7.66
N ASP A 245 -1.27 -9.72 -7.72
CA ASP A 245 -1.68 -9.09 -8.96
C ASP A 245 -0.62 -8.14 -9.52
N ASP A 246 -0.95 -7.45 -10.62
CA ASP A 246 -0.08 -6.48 -11.30
C ASP A 246 0.20 -5.22 -10.45
N ASN A 247 -0.48 -5.04 -9.31
CA ASN A 247 -0.19 -3.98 -8.35
C ASN A 247 0.70 -4.49 -7.21
N ASN A 248 1.34 -5.66 -7.39
CA ASN A 248 2.22 -6.28 -6.42
C ASN A 248 1.52 -6.52 -5.06
N ALA A 249 0.23 -6.84 -5.09
CA ALA A 249 -0.60 -7.01 -3.91
C ALA A 249 -1.39 -8.31 -3.96
N HIS A 250 -1.80 -8.79 -2.79
CA HIS A 250 -2.72 -9.90 -2.66
C HIS A 250 -3.63 -9.71 -1.43
N VAL A 251 -4.49 -10.69 -1.17
CA VAL A 251 -5.51 -10.61 -0.11
C VAL A 251 -5.17 -11.54 1.06
N GLN A 252 -5.29 -11.06 2.29
CA GLN A 252 -5.14 -11.87 3.51
C GLN A 252 -6.44 -12.63 3.84
N PRO A 253 -6.41 -13.63 4.74
CA PRO A 253 -7.61 -14.38 5.13
C PRO A 253 -8.73 -13.55 5.75
N ASP A 254 -8.43 -12.37 6.29
CA ASP A 254 -9.42 -11.41 6.81
C ASP A 254 -10.04 -10.52 5.72
N GLY A 255 -9.63 -10.72 4.46
CA GLY A 255 -10.07 -9.97 3.29
C GLY A 255 -9.29 -8.66 3.05
N SER A 256 -8.29 -8.34 3.87
CA SER A 256 -7.45 -7.17 3.62
C SER A 256 -6.60 -7.36 2.36
N TYR A 257 -6.78 -6.49 1.37
CA TYR A 257 -5.85 -6.32 0.27
C TYR A 257 -4.63 -5.52 0.78
N HIS A 258 -3.41 -5.89 0.42
CA HIS A 258 -2.20 -5.19 0.86
C HIS A 258 -1.05 -5.28 -0.15
N TYR A 259 -0.19 -4.27 -0.15
CA TYR A 259 0.93 -4.17 -1.08
C TYR A 259 2.21 -4.80 -0.52
N HIS A 260 2.85 -5.63 -1.34
CA HIS A 260 4.23 -6.07 -1.15
C HIS A 260 5.23 -5.18 -1.91
N GLY A 261 4.80 -4.59 -3.03
CA GLY A 261 5.59 -3.72 -3.89
C GLY A 261 4.73 -2.63 -4.50
N MET A 262 5.28 -1.88 -5.46
CA MET A 262 4.65 -0.67 -5.97
C MET A 262 3.20 -0.87 -6.47
N PRO A 263 2.24 -0.06 -5.99
CA PRO A 263 0.86 -0.12 -6.45
C PRO A 263 0.71 0.56 -7.81
N GLU A 264 1.06 -0.14 -8.89
CA GLU A 264 1.15 0.45 -10.25
C GLU A 264 -0.12 1.20 -10.68
N GLY A 265 -1.31 0.64 -10.41
CA GLY A 265 -2.57 1.30 -10.72
C GLY A 265 -2.77 2.61 -9.96
N PHE A 266 -2.42 2.64 -8.66
CA PHE A 266 -2.48 3.85 -7.86
C PHE A 266 -1.45 4.90 -8.30
N ILE A 267 -0.21 4.46 -8.60
CA ILE A 267 0.84 5.34 -9.11
C ILE A 267 0.42 5.96 -10.44
N ALA A 268 -0.18 5.19 -11.35
CA ALA A 268 -0.67 5.69 -12.62
C ALA A 268 -1.76 6.76 -12.44
N LEU A 269 -2.70 6.56 -11.50
CA LEU A 269 -3.73 7.55 -11.16
C LEU A 269 -3.12 8.85 -10.60
N ARG A 270 -2.10 8.75 -9.74
CA ARG A 270 -1.49 9.93 -9.09
C ARG A 270 -0.50 10.68 -9.96
N SER A 271 0.21 9.98 -10.82
CA SER A 271 1.22 10.57 -11.70
C SER A 271 0.69 10.96 -13.07
N ASP A 272 -0.57 10.63 -13.39
CA ASP A 272 -1.08 10.65 -14.77
C ASP A 272 -0.14 9.87 -15.73
N SER A 273 0.46 8.79 -15.22
CA SER A 273 1.49 8.00 -15.92
C SER A 273 2.74 8.80 -16.35
N GLN A 274 3.03 9.93 -15.73
CA GLN A 274 4.19 10.78 -16.03
C GLN A 274 5.42 10.40 -15.19
N VAL A 275 6.59 10.83 -15.67
CA VAL A 275 7.85 10.73 -14.91
C VAL A 275 7.95 11.94 -13.99
N VAL A 276 7.39 11.80 -12.79
CA VAL A 276 7.38 12.83 -11.74
C VAL A 276 7.68 12.19 -10.38
N MET A 277 8.13 12.98 -9.39
CA MET A 277 8.12 12.51 -8.01
C MET A 277 6.67 12.40 -7.55
N THR A 278 6.23 11.20 -7.17
CA THR A 278 4.84 10.95 -6.77
C THR A 278 4.78 10.55 -5.31
N LEU A 279 4.24 11.44 -4.46
CA LEU A 279 3.90 11.13 -3.08
C LEU A 279 2.73 10.13 -3.06
N ILE A 280 2.97 8.93 -2.53
CA ILE A 280 1.97 7.85 -2.53
C ILE A 280 1.43 7.48 -1.16
N GLY A 281 2.08 7.89 -0.07
CA GLY A 281 1.68 7.46 1.26
C GLY A 281 2.52 8.04 2.37
N TRP A 282 2.21 7.60 3.58
CA TRP A 282 2.88 8.00 4.81
C TRP A 282 3.34 6.76 5.57
N ALA A 283 4.60 6.78 5.99
CA ALA A 283 5.17 5.74 6.83
C ALA A 283 4.69 5.91 8.28
N ALA A 284 4.78 4.82 9.06
CA ALA A 284 4.30 4.78 10.43
C ALA A 284 4.99 5.75 11.39
N ASP A 285 6.17 6.24 11.02
CA ASP A 285 6.95 7.23 11.75
C ASP A 285 6.68 8.68 11.28
N GLY A 286 5.73 8.89 10.37
CA GLY A 286 5.29 10.19 9.88
C GLY A 286 6.03 10.72 8.65
N PHE A 287 7.09 10.06 8.17
CA PHE A 287 7.78 10.48 6.95
C PHE A 287 7.01 10.08 5.66
N PRO A 288 7.13 10.88 4.58
CA PRO A 288 6.46 10.59 3.31
C PRO A 288 7.09 9.40 2.57
N ILE A 289 6.29 8.77 1.71
CA ILE A 289 6.69 7.66 0.83
C ILE A 289 6.45 8.07 -0.62
N TYR A 290 7.50 8.04 -1.45
CA TYR A 290 7.43 8.37 -2.88
C TYR A 290 7.55 7.12 -3.74
N ALA A 291 6.91 7.10 -4.92
CA ALA A 291 7.04 6.00 -5.86
C ALA A 291 8.08 6.28 -6.96
N ARG A 292 8.95 5.30 -7.21
CA ARG A 292 9.83 5.12 -8.37
C ARG A 292 10.87 6.21 -8.61
N TYR A 293 10.46 7.46 -8.79
CA TYR A 293 11.32 8.55 -9.26
C TYR A 293 11.70 9.51 -8.15
N GLY A 294 12.96 9.93 -8.17
CA GLY A 294 13.51 10.98 -7.34
C GLY A 294 14.54 11.81 -8.10
N TYR A 295 14.88 12.98 -7.56
CA TYR A 295 15.96 13.81 -8.08
C TYR A 295 17.31 13.06 -8.06
N SER A 296 18.05 13.14 -9.15
CA SER A 296 19.37 12.52 -9.30
C SER A 296 20.41 13.13 -8.36
N ASP A 297 20.29 14.42 -8.07
CA ASP A 297 20.94 15.09 -6.95
C ASP A 297 19.88 15.38 -5.88
N ALA A 298 20.03 14.74 -4.72
CA ALA A 298 19.04 14.78 -3.65
C ALA A 298 18.81 16.20 -3.08
N GLU A 299 19.75 17.13 -3.26
CA GLU A 299 19.66 18.50 -2.75
C GLU A 299 19.21 19.50 -3.83
N ASN A 300 18.91 19.04 -5.04
CA ASN A 300 18.67 19.91 -6.19
C ASN A 300 17.40 19.52 -6.96
N ALA A 301 16.34 20.30 -6.76
CA ALA A 301 15.03 20.10 -7.40
C ALA A 301 15.04 20.41 -8.92
N GLN A 302 16.13 20.97 -9.45
CA GLN A 302 16.35 21.18 -10.88
C GLN A 302 17.19 20.07 -11.53
N SER A 303 17.68 19.10 -10.73
CA SER A 303 18.35 17.93 -11.29
C SER A 303 17.36 17.01 -12.00
N GLU A 304 17.87 16.17 -12.90
CA GLU A 304 17.02 15.21 -13.62
C GLU A 304 16.40 14.21 -12.65
N LEU A 305 15.17 13.76 -12.97
CA LEU A 305 14.57 12.63 -12.27
C LEU A 305 15.16 11.32 -12.80
N LYS A 306 15.38 10.38 -11.87
CA LYS A 306 15.80 9.02 -12.18
C LYS A 306 14.99 8.02 -11.35
N ALA A 307 14.89 6.79 -11.85
CA ALA A 307 14.39 5.69 -11.05
C ALA A 307 15.37 5.44 -9.88
N MET A 308 14.83 5.44 -8.67
CA MET A 308 15.59 5.27 -7.44
C MET A 308 15.91 3.79 -7.23
N GLN A 309 17.15 3.50 -6.83
CA GLN A 309 17.60 2.14 -6.58
C GLN A 309 17.88 1.91 -5.10
N GLY A 310 17.32 0.84 -4.54
CA GLY A 310 17.67 0.35 -3.21
C GLY A 310 19.14 -0.08 -3.16
N SER A 311 19.79 0.09 -2.01
CA SER A 311 21.19 -0.31 -1.82
C SER A 311 21.32 -1.77 -1.36
N TYR A 312 20.65 -2.69 -2.03
CA TYR A 312 20.64 -4.12 -1.72
C TYR A 312 21.20 -4.95 -2.86
N GLN A 313 21.96 -5.98 -2.51
CA GLN A 313 22.57 -6.92 -3.45
C GLN A 313 22.37 -8.35 -2.97
N LEU A 314 22.46 -9.31 -3.89
CA LEU A 314 22.45 -10.72 -3.52
C LEU A 314 23.75 -11.08 -2.82
N VAL A 315 23.67 -11.88 -1.76
CA VAL A 315 24.84 -12.37 -1.02
C VAL A 315 25.79 -13.14 -1.92
N GLU A 316 27.08 -12.85 -1.83
CA GLU A 316 28.12 -13.61 -2.54
C GLU A 316 28.44 -14.94 -1.83
N ASN A 317 28.44 -14.92 -0.50
CA ASN A 317 28.77 -16.07 0.35
C ASN A 317 27.49 -16.79 0.78
N VAL A 318 27.08 -17.79 0.00
CA VAL A 318 25.88 -18.58 0.28
C VAL A 318 26.09 -19.48 1.50
N SER A 319 25.24 -19.31 2.52
CA SER A 319 25.24 -20.14 3.74
C SER A 319 25.03 -21.62 3.42
N SER A 320 25.75 -22.50 4.11
CA SER A 320 25.57 -23.96 3.99
C SER A 320 24.22 -24.46 4.51
N ASN A 321 23.56 -23.67 5.36
CA ASN A 321 22.23 -23.98 5.90
C ASN A 321 21.10 -23.42 5.02
N ARG A 322 21.44 -22.72 3.94
CA ARG A 322 20.47 -22.26 2.97
C ARG A 322 19.95 -23.45 2.15
N PRO A 323 18.63 -23.52 1.87
CA PRO A 323 18.12 -24.37 0.81
C PRO A 323 18.92 -24.21 -0.49
N SER A 324 19.09 -25.31 -1.24
CA SER A 324 19.98 -25.32 -2.41
C SER A 324 19.63 -24.24 -3.43
N THR A 325 20.65 -23.51 -3.92
CA THR A 325 20.50 -22.52 -5.01
C THR A 325 20.06 -23.15 -6.34
N SER A 326 20.26 -24.46 -6.51
CA SER A 326 19.77 -25.21 -7.66
C SER A 326 18.26 -25.47 -7.62
N VAL A 327 17.64 -25.35 -6.45
CA VAL A 327 16.19 -25.53 -6.25
C VAL A 327 15.53 -24.17 -6.11
N TYR A 328 16.11 -23.30 -5.28
CA TYR A 328 15.63 -21.95 -5.01
C TYR A 328 16.72 -20.96 -5.35
N ALA A 329 16.59 -20.24 -6.47
CA ALA A 329 17.58 -19.23 -6.88
C ALA A 329 17.79 -18.16 -5.80
N LEU A 330 18.97 -17.52 -5.78
CA LEU A 330 19.21 -16.37 -4.91
C LEU A 330 18.17 -15.28 -5.17
N GLY A 331 17.67 -14.67 -4.09
CA GLY A 331 16.57 -13.71 -4.10
C GLY A 331 15.22 -14.34 -3.78
N THR A 332 15.14 -15.68 -3.67
CA THR A 332 13.93 -16.38 -3.22
C THR A 332 13.64 -16.10 -1.74
N PHE A 333 14.69 -15.90 -0.94
CA PHE A 333 14.56 -15.63 0.48
C PHE A 333 15.03 -14.22 0.85
N ALA A 334 14.42 -13.60 1.85
CA ALA A 334 14.80 -12.28 2.36
C ALA A 334 16.29 -12.24 2.75
N GLN A 335 16.78 -13.34 3.34
CA GLN A 335 18.16 -13.53 3.78
C GLN A 335 19.16 -13.65 2.62
N ASP A 336 18.70 -13.77 1.37
CA ASP A 336 19.57 -13.73 0.20
C ASP A 336 20.00 -12.30 -0.16
N TRP A 337 19.36 -11.29 0.42
CA TRP A 337 19.65 -9.88 0.18
C TRP A 337 20.44 -9.29 1.34
N GLU A 338 21.55 -8.62 1.03
CA GLU A 338 22.32 -7.84 1.97
C GLU A 338 22.33 -6.36 1.61
N TYR A 339 22.21 -5.51 2.62
CA TYR A 339 22.36 -4.06 2.46
C TYR A 339 23.84 -3.73 2.27
N VAL A 340 24.15 -3.03 1.18
CA VAL A 340 25.51 -2.57 0.85
C VAL A 340 25.46 -1.06 0.70
N ALA A 341 25.86 -0.33 1.74
CA ALA A 341 25.81 1.13 1.76
C ALA A 341 26.46 1.78 0.53
N GLY A 342 25.70 2.65 -0.15
CA GLY A 342 26.16 3.37 -1.35
C GLY A 342 26.19 2.53 -2.63
N SER A 343 25.67 1.29 -2.63
CA SER A 343 25.52 0.50 -3.86
C SER A 343 24.36 0.98 -4.74
N GLY A 344 23.35 1.62 -4.14
CA GLY A 344 22.26 2.32 -4.81
C GLY A 344 22.12 3.75 -4.28
N ASP A 345 20.90 4.27 -4.32
CA ASP A 345 20.59 5.65 -3.94
C ASP A 345 20.03 5.78 -2.52
N LEU A 346 19.60 4.66 -1.92
CA LEU A 346 18.76 4.63 -0.72
C LEU A 346 19.46 3.91 0.44
N ASP A 347 19.07 4.25 1.67
CA ASP A 347 19.56 3.62 2.89
C ASP A 347 18.93 2.24 3.17
N GLU A 348 19.25 1.64 4.32
CA GLU A 348 18.77 0.30 4.67
C GLU A 348 17.25 0.23 4.93
N CYS A 349 16.57 1.36 5.07
CA CYS A 349 15.12 1.42 5.11
C CYS A 349 14.53 1.91 3.79
N ASN A 350 15.27 1.84 2.69
CA ASN A 350 14.83 2.29 1.37
C ASN A 350 14.45 3.77 1.34
N GLY A 351 15.12 4.62 2.13
CA GLY A 351 14.89 6.05 2.14
C GLY A 351 16.15 6.89 1.97
N ARG A 352 15.98 8.21 1.87
CA ARG A 352 17.07 9.19 1.87
C ARG A 352 16.56 10.55 2.35
N PHE A 353 17.47 11.46 2.68
CA PHE A 353 17.13 12.87 2.83
C PHE A 353 17.29 13.58 1.49
N GLY A 354 16.37 14.47 1.17
CA GLY A 354 16.46 15.29 -0.04
C GLY A 354 15.22 16.16 -0.26
N VAL A 355 15.31 17.07 -1.22
CA VAL A 355 14.22 17.95 -1.65
C VAL A 355 13.15 17.17 -2.41
N THR A 356 11.91 17.60 -2.28
CA THR A 356 10.76 17.08 -3.02
C THR A 356 9.83 18.24 -3.39
N PRO A 357 8.82 18.03 -4.27
CA PRO A 357 7.85 19.09 -4.60
C PRO A 357 7.15 19.70 -3.36
N GLU A 358 6.81 18.85 -2.39
CA GLU A 358 6.10 19.26 -1.17
C GLU A 358 7.05 19.77 -0.07
N PHE A 359 8.33 19.37 -0.12
CA PHE A 359 9.35 19.67 0.88
C PHE A 359 10.60 20.29 0.21
N PRO A 360 10.55 21.58 -0.19
CA PRO A 360 11.63 22.24 -0.93
C PRO A 360 12.92 22.44 -0.12
N GLU A 361 12.83 22.52 1.21
CA GLU A 361 13.98 22.56 2.12
C GLU A 361 14.54 21.16 2.43
N GLY A 362 13.89 20.12 1.91
CA GLY A 362 14.25 18.74 2.13
C GLY A 362 13.58 18.09 3.33
N ILE A 363 13.34 16.79 3.21
CA ILE A 363 12.85 15.93 4.28
C ILE A 363 13.46 14.54 4.09
N TYR A 364 13.61 13.78 5.17
CA TYR A 364 13.84 12.35 5.03
C TYR A 364 12.56 11.68 4.51
N HIS A 365 12.69 10.82 3.50
CA HIS A 365 11.56 10.19 2.85
C HIS A 365 11.92 8.80 2.34
N TYR A 366 10.92 7.93 2.28
CA TYR A 366 11.07 6.57 1.77
C TYR A 366 10.71 6.50 0.29
N TYR A 367 11.18 5.44 -0.37
CA TYR A 367 10.78 5.11 -1.72
C TYR A 367 10.14 3.73 -1.80
N ALA A 368 9.14 3.62 -2.66
CA ALA A 368 8.77 2.38 -3.30
C ALA A 368 9.56 2.26 -4.63
N THR A 369 10.18 1.11 -4.89
CA THR A 369 11.14 0.91 -5.99
C THR A 369 10.84 -0.33 -6.83
N ASP A 370 11.34 -0.39 -8.07
CA ASP A 370 11.17 -1.55 -8.97
C ASP A 370 11.99 -2.78 -8.53
N SER A 371 12.94 -2.60 -7.62
CA SER A 371 13.80 -3.66 -7.08
C SER A 371 13.62 -3.83 -5.58
N TYR A 372 14.10 -4.96 -5.05
CA TYR A 372 14.17 -5.23 -3.61
C TYR A 372 14.76 -4.01 -2.85
N PRO A 373 14.17 -3.62 -1.71
CA PRO A 373 13.10 -4.30 -0.97
C PRO A 373 11.67 -4.00 -1.44
N TYR A 374 11.50 -3.31 -2.58
CA TYR A 374 10.24 -2.82 -3.17
C TYR A 374 9.55 -1.74 -2.34
N PHE A 375 9.23 -2.05 -1.09
CA PHE A 375 8.81 -1.10 -0.07
C PHE A 375 9.76 -1.19 1.13
N GLN A 376 9.77 -0.16 1.97
CA GLN A 376 10.58 -0.19 3.18
C GLN A 376 10.11 -1.29 4.16
N ARG A 377 11.08 -1.97 4.76
CA ARG A 377 10.87 -3.01 5.80
C ARG A 377 11.18 -2.52 7.21
N CYS A 378 11.67 -1.30 7.31
CA CYS A 378 11.95 -0.61 8.54
C CYS A 378 11.66 0.87 8.38
N VAL A 379 11.66 1.55 9.51
CA VAL A 379 11.56 3.01 9.62
C VAL A 379 12.77 3.57 10.36
N LYS A 380 13.17 4.79 10.02
CA LYS A 380 14.26 5.57 10.63
C LYS A 380 13.75 6.63 11.60
N GLY A 381 12.47 6.99 11.57
CA GLY A 381 11.89 7.97 12.47
C GLY A 381 11.62 7.44 13.88
N GLN A 382 11.47 8.34 14.82
CA GLN A 382 11.00 8.03 16.17
C GLN A 382 9.53 7.57 16.12
N LEU A 383 9.25 6.40 16.69
CA LEU A 383 7.91 5.82 16.83
C LEU A 383 7.20 6.23 18.12
#